data_AF-A0A5B0EUG8-F1
#
_entry.id   AF-A0A5B0EUG8-F1
#
_cell.length_a   1.000
_cell.length_b   1.000
_cell.length_c   1.000
_cell.angle_alpha   90.00
_cell.angle_beta   90.00
_cell.angle_gamma   90.00
#
_symmetry.space_group_name_H-M   'P 1'
#
loop_
_entity.id
_entity.type
_entity.pdbx_description
1 polymer ?
#
loop_
_entity_poly.entity_id
_entity_poly.type
_entity_poly.pdbx_seq_one_letter_code
_entity_poly.pdbx_strand_id
1 'polypeptide(L)'
;MEQVIFSSGERLPMLLDDDDLPVPEACEWFLRRRHLALQTLMRNSGEVLVIHRWARKRRMNIYDRIRSGKQFTEADLTSLIEELSRPQPTSNKVAKLAVSPDTRNKRLNTASQHLLWYIDELTASPSSGEALRINLTAMREKVAKAFIDAYTASEAEATPVVAALRRYSSLTPTKALTSRSR
;
A
#
# COMPACT_ATOMS: atom_id res chain seq x y z
N MET A 1 7.58 13.24 9.98
CA MET A 1 6.15 13.34 9.61
C MET A 1 5.61 14.57 10.29
N GLU A 2 5.03 15.46 9.49
CA GLU A 2 4.54 16.75 9.92
C GLU A 2 3.07 16.93 9.54
N GLN A 3 2.50 18.08 9.89
CA GLN A 3 1.16 18.49 9.49
C GLN A 3 1.23 19.85 8.82
N VAL A 4 0.58 19.98 7.67
CA VAL A 4 0.39 21.27 6.99
C VAL A 4 -1.00 21.78 7.33
N ILE A 5 -1.09 23.09 7.63
CA ILE A 5 -2.33 23.80 7.90
C ILE A 5 -2.58 24.77 6.74
N PHE A 6 -3.67 24.56 6.01
CA PHE A 6 -4.08 25.45 4.91
C PHE A 6 -4.73 26.72 5.45
N SER A 7 -4.83 27.76 4.62
CA SER A 7 -5.53 29.01 4.96
C SER A 7 -7.00 28.80 5.33
N SER A 8 -7.62 27.71 4.85
CA SER A 8 -8.97 27.29 5.23
C SER A 8 -9.07 26.70 6.65
N GLY A 9 -7.94 26.47 7.33
CA GLY A 9 -7.87 25.74 8.59
C GLY A 9 -7.83 24.20 8.41
N GLU A 10 -7.97 23.71 7.18
CA GLU A 10 -7.82 22.29 6.84
C GLU A 10 -6.40 21.81 7.21
N ARG A 11 -6.29 20.59 7.75
CA ARG A 11 -5.01 20.00 8.15
C ARG A 11 -4.77 18.70 7.39
N LEU A 12 -3.56 18.52 6.85
CA LEU A 12 -3.16 17.28 6.19
C LEU A 12 -1.80 16.79 6.73
N PRO A 13 -1.62 15.46 6.87
CA PRO A 13 -0.31 14.90 7.16
C PRO A 13 0.63 15.09 5.96
N MET A 14 1.89 15.37 6.26
CA MET A 14 2.97 15.48 5.30
C MET A 14 4.08 14.49 5.69
N LEU A 15 4.36 13.54 4.80
CA LEU A 15 5.50 12.66 4.96
C LEU A 15 6.74 13.37 4.44
N LEU A 16 7.77 13.43 5.28
CA LEU A 16 9.08 13.98 4.91
C LEU A 16 10.08 12.84 4.73
N ASP A 17 11.02 13.05 3.82
CA ASP A 17 12.20 12.20 3.64
C ASP A 17 13.32 12.59 4.62
N ASP A 18 14.54 12.16 4.33
CA ASP A 18 15.71 12.40 5.18
C ASP A 18 16.30 13.81 5.04
N ASP A 19 15.93 14.52 3.97
CA ASP A 19 16.35 15.90 3.70
C ASP A 19 15.27 16.91 4.14
N ASP A 20 14.32 16.45 4.96
CA ASP A 20 13.13 17.19 5.40
C ASP A 20 12.24 17.67 4.22
N LEU A 21 12.33 17.02 3.06
CA LEU A 21 11.53 17.33 1.89
C LEU A 21 10.27 16.48 1.83
N PRO A 22 9.14 17.02 1.34
CA PRO A 22 7.91 16.26 1.19
C PRO A 22 8.11 15.09 0.21
N VAL A 23 7.73 13.90 0.64
CA VAL A 23 7.64 12.71 -0.21
C VAL A 23 6.40 12.86 -1.10
N PRO A 24 6.54 13.20 -2.41
CA PRO A 24 5.43 13.71 -3.20
C PRO A 24 4.28 12.70 -3.34
N GLU A 25 4.61 11.45 -3.63
CA GLU A 25 3.62 10.40 -3.85
C GLU A 25 2.83 10.05 -2.58
N ALA A 26 3.47 10.11 -1.40
CA ALA A 26 2.77 9.94 -0.13
C ALA A 26 1.85 11.12 0.15
N CYS A 27 2.34 12.34 -0.07
CA CYS A 27 1.57 13.57 0.16
C CYS A 27 0.36 13.66 -0.77
N GLU A 28 0.52 13.28 -2.04
CA GLU A 28 -0.59 13.21 -2.99
C GLU A 28 -1.66 12.20 -2.56
N TRP A 29 -1.25 11.03 -2.07
CA TRP A 29 -2.19 10.03 -1.57
C TRP A 29 -3.03 10.53 -0.39
N PHE A 30 -2.43 11.33 0.51
CA PHE A 30 -3.14 12.01 1.60
C PHE A 30 -4.07 13.11 1.07
N LEU A 31 -3.61 13.90 0.10
CA LEU A 31 -4.41 14.96 -0.52
C LEU A 31 -5.67 14.41 -1.19
N ARG A 32 -5.58 13.28 -1.90
CA ARG A 32 -6.74 12.59 -2.50
C ARG A 32 -7.76 12.11 -1.45
N ARG A 33 -7.31 11.94 -0.21
CA ARG A 33 -8.11 11.46 0.93
C ARG A 33 -8.48 12.57 1.91
N ARG A 34 -8.30 13.84 1.53
CA ARG A 34 -8.60 15.01 2.36
C ARG A 34 -10.03 15.09 2.90
N HIS A 35 -10.97 14.38 2.27
CA HIS A 35 -12.35 14.24 2.75
C HIS A 35 -12.48 13.37 4.02
N LEU A 36 -11.45 12.61 4.39
CA LEU A 36 -11.44 11.82 5.62
C LEU A 36 -11.16 12.69 6.84
N ALA A 37 -11.66 12.28 8.00
CA ALA A 37 -11.35 12.93 9.27
C ALA A 37 -9.83 12.93 9.53
N LEU A 38 -9.31 14.03 10.12
CA LEU A 38 -7.88 14.19 10.41
C LEU A 38 -7.28 13.02 11.17
N GLN A 39 -7.99 12.46 12.17
CA GLN A 39 -7.51 11.31 12.93
C GLN A 39 -7.33 10.05 12.07
N THR A 40 -8.21 9.85 11.08
CA THR A 40 -8.07 8.78 10.11
C THR A 40 -6.88 9.01 9.20
N LEU A 41 -6.65 10.26 8.77
CA LEU A 41 -5.48 10.63 7.96
C LEU A 41 -4.17 10.43 8.72
N MET A 42 -4.10 10.86 9.99
CA MET A 42 -2.93 10.67 10.85
C MET A 42 -2.63 9.20 11.13
N ARG A 43 -3.68 8.38 11.34
CA ARG A 43 -3.52 6.93 11.44
C ARG A 43 -2.97 6.38 10.13
N ASN A 44 -3.57 6.73 9.00
CA ASN A 44 -3.16 6.24 7.69
C ASN A 44 -1.70 6.62 7.38
N SER A 45 -1.31 7.84 7.72
CA SER A 45 0.04 8.35 7.49
C SER A 45 1.09 7.63 8.35
N GLY A 46 0.71 7.21 9.56
CA GLY A 46 1.50 6.30 10.38
C GLY A 46 1.79 4.97 9.68
N GLU A 47 0.80 4.38 9.02
CA GLU A 47 0.98 3.11 8.31
C GLU A 47 1.82 3.28 7.02
N VAL A 48 1.64 4.39 6.30
CA VAL A 48 2.48 4.73 5.15
C VAL A 48 3.94 4.94 5.59
N LEU A 49 4.17 5.58 6.74
CA LEU A 49 5.51 5.74 7.31
C LEU A 49 6.19 4.40 7.60
N VAL A 50 5.44 3.35 8.00
CA VAL A 50 6.01 2.01 8.21
C VAL A 50 6.55 1.43 6.90
N ILE A 51 5.85 1.61 5.78
CA ILE A 51 6.31 1.16 4.45
C ILE A 51 7.65 1.83 4.11
N HIS A 52 7.75 3.14 4.35
CA HIS A 52 8.95 3.92 4.09
C HIS A 52 10.13 3.49 4.98
N ARG A 53 9.89 3.29 6.28
CA ARG A 53 10.91 2.76 7.19
C ARG A 53 11.37 1.36 6.79
N TRP A 54 10.45 0.49 6.39
CA TRP A 54 10.74 -0.85 5.89
C TRP A 54 11.63 -0.80 4.63
N ALA A 55 11.29 0.07 3.69
CA ALA A 55 12.01 0.24 2.43
C ALA A 55 13.43 0.80 2.67
N ARG A 56 13.54 1.80 3.56
CA ARG A 56 14.81 2.39 3.98
C ARG A 56 15.76 1.36 4.60
N LYS A 57 15.27 0.50 5.51
CA LYS A 57 16.06 -0.62 6.09
C LYS A 57 16.65 -1.55 5.02
N ARG A 58 16.02 -1.62 3.85
CA ARG A 58 16.42 -2.45 2.70
C ARG A 58 17.16 -1.67 1.61
N ARG A 59 17.46 -0.38 1.83
CA ARG A 59 18.06 0.51 0.83
C ARG A 59 17.28 0.50 -0.49
N MET A 60 15.95 0.48 -0.38
CA MET A 60 15.03 0.47 -1.50
C MET A 60 14.22 1.77 -1.51
N ASN A 61 14.15 2.45 -2.65
CA ASN A 61 13.12 3.44 -2.90
C ASN A 61 11.87 2.73 -3.43
N ILE A 62 10.77 2.79 -2.66
CA ILE A 62 9.51 2.10 -2.97
C ILE A 62 8.88 2.63 -4.26
N TYR A 63 8.95 3.95 -4.50
CA TYR A 63 8.33 4.57 -5.66
C TYR A 63 9.13 4.35 -6.92
N ASP A 64 10.47 4.36 -6.84
CA ASP A 64 11.31 4.00 -7.99
C ASP A 64 11.17 2.52 -8.37
N ARG A 65 11.01 1.64 -7.37
CA ARG A 65 10.71 0.22 -7.61
C ARG A 65 9.43 0.05 -8.42
N ILE A 66 8.37 0.74 -8.04
CA ILE A 66 7.08 0.67 -8.73
C ILE A 66 7.18 1.35 -10.11
N ARG A 67 7.71 2.57 -10.18
CA ARG A 67 7.85 3.36 -11.41
C ARG A 67 8.66 2.66 -12.50
N SER A 68 9.70 1.92 -12.11
CA SER A 68 10.51 1.12 -13.04
C SER A 68 9.83 -0.19 -13.50
N GLY A 69 8.69 -0.57 -12.91
CA GLY A 69 8.03 -1.85 -13.17
C GLY A 69 8.77 -3.07 -12.60
N LYS A 70 9.83 -2.86 -11.81
CA LYS A 70 10.62 -3.95 -11.22
C LYS A 70 9.82 -4.65 -10.12
N GLN A 71 9.39 -5.87 -10.40
CA GLN A 71 8.51 -6.68 -9.54
C GLN A 71 9.01 -6.79 -8.10
N PHE A 72 8.12 -6.73 -7.11
CA PHE A 72 8.43 -7.17 -5.74
C PHE A 72 8.67 -8.68 -5.73
N THR A 73 9.71 -9.10 -5.01
CA THR A 73 9.92 -10.53 -4.72
C THR A 73 8.94 -11.00 -3.65
N GLU A 74 8.77 -12.31 -3.50
CA GLU A 74 7.95 -12.85 -2.41
C GLU A 74 8.54 -12.48 -1.04
N ALA A 75 9.87 -12.54 -0.91
CA ALA A 75 10.56 -12.11 0.30
C ALA A 75 10.34 -10.61 0.61
N ASP A 76 10.29 -9.75 -0.41
CA ASP A 76 9.94 -8.34 -0.21
C ASP A 76 8.55 -8.22 0.43
N LEU A 77 7.53 -8.84 -0.18
CA LEU A 77 6.14 -8.73 0.28
C LEU A 77 5.92 -9.36 1.65
N THR A 78 6.41 -10.59 1.88
CA THR A 78 6.31 -11.26 3.18
C THR A 78 6.93 -10.43 4.28
N SER A 79 8.14 -9.90 4.04
CA SER A 79 8.84 -9.12 5.05
C SER A 79 8.23 -7.73 5.29
N LEU A 80 7.55 -7.14 4.31
CA LEU A 80 6.77 -5.91 4.49
C LEU A 80 5.53 -6.18 5.36
N ILE A 81 4.81 -7.26 5.06
CA ILE A 81 3.63 -7.69 5.83
C ILE A 81 4.00 -7.98 7.28
N GLU A 82 5.14 -8.62 7.52
CA GLU A 82 5.69 -8.82 8.86
C GLU A 82 5.97 -7.48 9.57
N GLU A 83 6.63 -6.53 8.90
CA GLU A 83 6.93 -5.22 9.49
C GLU A 83 5.66 -4.46 9.87
N LEU A 84 4.63 -4.51 9.01
CA LEU A 84 3.31 -3.92 9.27
C LEU A 84 2.57 -4.60 10.44
N SER A 85 2.84 -5.89 10.67
CA SER A 85 2.25 -6.67 11.75
C SER A 85 2.91 -6.44 13.12
N ARG A 86 4.10 -5.82 13.16
CA ARG A 86 4.82 -5.54 14.42
C ARG A 86 4.19 -4.38 15.20
N PRO A 87 4.26 -4.39 16.55
CA PRO A 87 3.96 -3.21 17.34
C PRO A 87 4.82 -2.03 16.88
N GLN A 88 4.17 -0.91 16.55
CA GLN A 88 4.89 0.31 16.16
C GLN A 88 5.13 1.14 17.41
N PRO A 89 6.34 1.68 17.62
CA PRO A 89 6.61 2.52 18.77
C PRO A 89 5.75 3.78 18.68
N THR A 90 4.76 3.88 19.56
CA THR A 90 4.04 5.12 19.84
C THR A 90 4.69 5.76 21.08
N SER A 91 4.77 7.09 21.08
CA SER A 91 5.35 7.89 22.17
C SER A 91 4.98 7.34 23.57
N ASN A 92 6.00 6.93 24.32
CA ASN A 92 6.02 6.69 25.78
C ASN A 92 5.06 5.66 26.40
N LYS A 93 4.61 4.62 25.68
CA LYS A 93 3.92 3.48 26.34
C LYS A 93 4.59 2.15 26.04
N VAL A 94 4.66 1.31 27.07
CA VAL A 94 5.11 -0.09 26.99
C VAL A 94 4.35 -0.77 25.84
N ALA A 95 5.07 -1.18 24.80
CA ALA A 95 4.48 -1.84 23.65
C ALA A 95 3.86 -3.17 24.11
N LYS A 96 2.57 -3.37 23.83
CA LYS A 96 1.94 -4.69 24.01
C LYS A 96 2.68 -5.73 23.16
N LEU A 97 2.85 -6.94 23.68
CA LEU A 97 3.57 -8.04 23.01
C LEU A 97 2.98 -8.39 21.62
N ALA A 98 1.68 -8.15 21.40
CA ALA A 98 0.99 -8.44 20.15
C ALA A 98 0.01 -7.31 19.75
N VAL A 99 -0.06 -7.03 18.45
CA VAL A 99 -1.06 -6.14 17.84
C VAL A 99 -2.37 -6.91 17.67
N SER A 100 -3.53 -6.29 17.97
CA SER A 100 -4.82 -6.98 17.78
C SER A 100 -5.06 -7.30 16.30
N PRO A 101 -5.79 -8.39 15.98
CA PRO A 101 -6.11 -8.75 14.60
C PRO A 101 -6.77 -7.61 13.81
N ASP A 102 -7.72 -6.90 14.43
CA ASP A 102 -8.38 -5.71 13.85
C ASP A 102 -7.38 -4.61 13.50
N THR A 103 -6.46 -4.29 14.43
CA THR A 103 -5.43 -3.28 14.16
C THR A 103 -4.54 -3.74 13.02
N ARG A 104 -4.07 -5.00 13.05
CA ARG A 104 -3.25 -5.57 11.97
C ARG A 104 -3.95 -5.48 10.61
N ASN A 105 -5.20 -5.90 10.50
CA ASN A 105 -5.99 -5.84 9.27
C ASN A 105 -6.14 -4.40 8.76
N LYS A 106 -6.42 -3.43 9.65
CA LYS A 106 -6.48 -2.00 9.29
C LYS A 106 -5.15 -1.47 8.74
N ARG A 107 -4.01 -1.93 9.28
CA ARG A 107 -2.68 -1.58 8.76
C ARG A 107 -2.45 -2.15 7.38
N LEU A 108 -2.68 -3.45 7.22
CA LEU A 108 -2.53 -4.14 5.93
C LEU A 108 -3.42 -3.51 4.86
N ASN A 109 -4.67 -3.18 5.20
CA ASN A 109 -5.60 -2.50 4.30
C ASN A 109 -5.11 -1.12 3.87
N THR A 110 -4.62 -0.31 4.83
CA THR A 110 -4.13 1.03 4.53
C THR A 110 -2.88 0.96 3.63
N ALA A 111 -1.95 0.06 3.97
CA ALA A 111 -0.73 -0.12 3.21
C ALA A 111 -0.98 -0.64 1.79
N SER A 112 -1.87 -1.62 1.62
CA SER A 112 -2.23 -2.13 0.29
C SER A 112 -2.93 -1.06 -0.54
N GLN A 113 -3.85 -0.29 0.03
CA GLN A 113 -4.50 0.82 -0.67
C GLN A 113 -3.52 1.90 -1.13
N HIS A 114 -2.45 2.13 -0.37
CA HIS A 114 -1.40 3.08 -0.77
C HIS A 114 -0.57 2.55 -1.95
N LEU A 115 -0.04 1.34 -1.83
CA LEU A 115 0.77 0.73 -2.89
C LEU A 115 -0.03 0.54 -4.18
N LEU A 116 -1.25 0.01 -4.07
CA LEU A 116 -2.12 -0.24 -5.21
C LEU A 116 -2.56 1.05 -5.88
N TRP A 117 -2.85 2.13 -5.12
CA TRP A 117 -3.16 3.43 -5.71
C TRP A 117 -2.02 3.91 -6.61
N TYR A 118 -0.78 3.83 -6.15
CA TYR A 118 0.35 4.33 -6.94
C TYR A 118 0.62 3.48 -8.19
N ILE A 119 0.44 2.15 -8.08
CA ILE A 119 0.49 1.26 -9.24
C ILE A 119 -0.63 1.59 -10.23
N ASP A 120 -1.84 1.83 -9.76
CA ASP A 120 -3.01 2.17 -10.59
C ASP A 120 -2.82 3.53 -11.28
N GLU A 121 -2.27 4.53 -10.58
CA GLU A 121 -1.95 5.85 -11.14
C GLU A 121 -0.94 5.74 -12.30
N LEU A 122 0.13 4.98 -12.11
CA LEU A 122 1.13 4.75 -13.16
C LEU A 122 0.58 3.92 -14.30
N THR A 123 -0.29 2.94 -14.02
CA THR A 123 -0.93 2.12 -15.07
C THR A 123 -1.84 2.97 -15.95
N ALA A 124 -2.61 3.88 -15.34
CA ALA A 124 -3.51 4.82 -16.03
C ALA A 124 -2.76 5.94 -16.75
N SER A 125 -1.52 6.23 -16.36
CA SER A 125 -0.73 7.31 -16.97
C SER A 125 -0.50 7.07 -18.47
N PRO A 126 -0.75 8.08 -19.33
CA PRO A 126 -0.39 8.02 -20.75
C PRO A 126 1.11 7.86 -20.99
N SER A 127 1.96 8.28 -20.05
CA SER A 127 3.42 8.18 -20.15
C SER A 127 3.95 6.76 -19.98
N SER A 128 3.13 5.83 -19.47
CA SER A 128 3.50 4.44 -19.31
C SER A 128 3.37 3.68 -20.63
N GLY A 129 4.51 3.30 -21.21
CA GLY A 129 4.54 2.43 -22.39
C GLY A 129 3.95 1.04 -22.10
N GLU A 130 3.61 0.31 -23.15
CA GLU A 130 2.88 -0.97 -23.05
C GLU A 130 3.60 -2.02 -22.18
N ALA A 131 4.91 -2.19 -22.38
CA ALA A 131 5.70 -3.12 -21.58
C ALA A 131 5.69 -2.76 -20.08
N LEU A 132 5.71 -1.46 -19.75
CA LEU A 132 5.60 -1.01 -18.36
C LEU A 132 4.21 -1.29 -17.80
N ARG A 133 3.14 -1.04 -18.56
CA ARG A 133 1.76 -1.35 -18.12
C ARG A 133 1.57 -2.84 -17.84
N ILE A 134 2.10 -3.74 -18.67
CA ILE A 134 2.07 -5.18 -18.42
C ILE A 134 2.75 -5.51 -17.08
N ASN A 135 3.94 -4.94 -16.83
CA ASN A 135 4.67 -5.14 -15.58
C ASN A 135 3.93 -4.57 -14.37
N LEU A 136 3.32 -3.40 -14.49
CA LEU A 136 2.54 -2.77 -13.42
C LEU A 136 1.28 -3.59 -13.09
N THR A 137 0.56 -4.09 -14.10
CA THR A 137 -0.60 -4.98 -13.91
C THR A 137 -0.20 -6.26 -13.18
N ALA A 138 0.89 -6.91 -13.59
CA ALA A 138 1.40 -8.08 -12.89
C ALA A 138 1.83 -7.77 -11.44
N MET A 139 2.46 -6.62 -11.21
CA MET A 139 2.85 -6.16 -9.88
C MET A 139 1.62 -5.93 -9.00
N ARG A 140 0.59 -5.30 -9.56
CA ARG A 140 -0.68 -5.02 -8.89
C ARG A 140 -1.33 -6.31 -8.38
N GLU A 141 -1.46 -7.31 -9.25
CA GLU A 141 -2.04 -8.62 -8.90
C GLU A 141 -1.24 -9.31 -7.79
N LYS A 142 0.09 -9.29 -7.91
CA LYS A 142 0.99 -9.90 -6.94
C LYS A 142 0.88 -9.25 -5.56
N VAL A 143 0.92 -7.91 -5.52
CA VAL A 143 0.79 -7.13 -4.28
C VAL A 143 -0.59 -7.36 -3.67
N ALA A 144 -1.66 -7.27 -4.46
CA ALA A 144 -3.02 -7.49 -3.98
C ALA A 144 -3.17 -8.87 -3.36
N LYS A 145 -2.72 -9.92 -4.06
CA LYS A 145 -2.80 -11.30 -3.58
C LYS A 145 -2.05 -11.48 -2.25
N ALA A 146 -0.80 -11.03 -2.17
CA ALA A 146 0.01 -11.18 -0.97
C ALA A 146 -0.64 -10.52 0.26
N PHE A 147 -1.24 -9.33 0.09
CA PHE A 147 -1.93 -8.65 1.19
C PHE A 147 -3.26 -9.33 1.55
N ILE A 148 -4.02 -9.85 0.57
CA ILE A 148 -5.25 -10.62 0.82
C ILE A 148 -4.96 -11.88 1.64
N ASP A 149 -3.94 -12.64 1.22
CA ASP A 149 -3.55 -13.88 1.89
C ASP A 149 -3.09 -13.64 3.33
N ALA A 150 -2.60 -12.42 3.63
CA ALA A 150 -2.15 -12.04 4.96
C ALA A 150 -3.27 -11.67 5.95
N TYR A 151 -4.50 -11.40 5.50
CA TYR A 151 -5.61 -11.10 6.40
C TYR A 151 -5.94 -12.31 7.29
N THR A 152 -6.13 -12.07 8.58
CA THR A 152 -6.64 -13.12 9.49
C THR A 152 -8.15 -13.27 9.36
N ALA A 153 -8.61 -14.52 9.33
CA ALA A 153 -9.92 -14.97 8.83
C ALA A 153 -11.18 -14.34 9.46
N SER A 154 -11.12 -13.67 10.62
CA SER A 154 -12.33 -13.12 11.25
C SER A 154 -12.94 -11.92 10.50
N GLU A 155 -12.27 -11.35 9.49
CA GLU A 155 -12.72 -10.15 8.76
C GLU A 155 -12.55 -10.20 7.24
N ALA A 156 -12.00 -11.28 6.69
CA ALA A 156 -11.87 -11.44 5.24
C ALA A 156 -13.24 -11.45 4.51
N GLU A 157 -14.32 -11.76 5.25
CA GLU A 157 -15.69 -11.78 4.74
C GLU A 157 -16.42 -10.42 4.84
N ALA A 158 -15.99 -9.51 5.72
CA ALA A 158 -16.70 -8.25 5.98
C ALA A 158 -16.08 -7.01 5.30
N THR A 159 -14.87 -7.12 4.75
CA THR A 159 -14.13 -5.95 4.23
C THR A 159 -14.40 -5.72 2.73
N PRO A 160 -14.97 -4.56 2.31
CA PRO A 160 -15.32 -4.29 0.91
C PRO A 160 -14.14 -4.38 -0.06
N VAL A 161 -12.93 -4.09 0.42
CA VAL A 161 -11.69 -4.16 -0.37
C VAL A 161 -11.28 -5.61 -0.62
N VAL A 162 -11.40 -6.51 0.37
CA VAL A 162 -11.14 -7.95 0.18
C VAL A 162 -12.15 -8.53 -0.81
N ALA A 163 -13.42 -8.12 -0.70
CA ALA A 163 -14.45 -8.48 -1.66
C ALA A 163 -14.17 -7.93 -3.07
N ALA A 164 -13.76 -6.66 -3.19
CA ALA A 164 -13.41 -6.03 -4.47
C ALA A 164 -12.18 -6.69 -5.10
N LEU A 165 -11.13 -6.95 -4.33
CA LEU A 165 -9.92 -7.59 -4.82
C LEU A 165 -10.17 -9.06 -5.22
N ARG A 166 -10.99 -9.81 -4.47
CA ARG A 166 -11.42 -11.17 -4.86
C ARG A 166 -12.24 -11.15 -6.16
N ARG A 167 -13.17 -10.20 -6.32
CA ARG A 167 -13.95 -10.03 -7.55
C ARG A 167 -13.06 -9.74 -8.76
N TYR A 168 -12.03 -8.90 -8.60
CA TYR A 168 -11.06 -8.64 -9.67
C TYR A 168 -10.23 -9.87 -10.03
N SER A 169 -9.77 -10.66 -9.06
CA SER A 169 -9.05 -11.93 -9.33
C SER A 169 -9.92 -13.00 -9.99
N SER A 170 -11.25 -12.98 -9.82
CA SER A 170 -12.17 -13.85 -10.56
C SER A 170 -12.51 -13.36 -11.98
N LEU A 171 -12.13 -12.13 -12.33
CA LEU A 171 -12.38 -11.52 -13.64
C LEU A 171 -11.16 -11.57 -14.58
N THR A 172 -9.99 -11.95 -14.08
CA THR A 172 -8.82 -12.25 -14.92
C THR A 172 -8.94 -13.68 -15.46
N PRO A 173 -9.11 -13.89 -16.78
CA PRO A 173 -9.11 -15.23 -17.34
C PRO A 173 -7.68 -15.78 -17.31
N THR A 174 -7.41 -16.66 -16.35
CA THR A 174 -6.24 -17.55 -16.38
C THR A 174 -6.40 -18.47 -17.59
N LYS A 175 -5.74 -18.10 -18.70
CA LYS A 175 -5.47 -18.86 -19.93
C LYS A 175 -6.23 -20.19 -20.10
N ALA A 176 -7.19 -20.21 -21.02
CA ALA A 176 -7.49 -21.40 -21.82
C ALA A 176 -6.91 -21.22 -23.24
N LEU A 177 -5.58 -21.12 -23.35
CA LEU A 177 -4.88 -21.46 -24.60
C LEU A 177 -4.43 -22.92 -24.48
N THR A 178 -5.40 -23.81 -24.63
CA THR A 178 -5.18 -25.19 -25.07
C THR A 178 -6.18 -25.47 -26.18
N SER A 179 -5.96 -24.89 -27.36
CA SER A 179 -6.57 -25.41 -28.59
C SER A 179 -5.64 -26.47 -29.17
N ARG A 180 -5.99 -27.74 -28.93
CA ARG A 180 -5.66 -28.85 -29.83
C ARG A 180 -6.31 -28.60 -31.19
N SER A 181 -5.59 -28.92 -32.26
CA SER A 181 -5.99 -29.38 -33.62
C SER A 181 -4.92 -28.85 -34.59
N ARG A 182 -4.24 -29.61 -35.44
CA ARG A 182 -4.22 -31.01 -35.86
C ARG A 182 -2.82 -31.30 -36.37
#